data_AF-A0A9E4E5C9-F1
#
_entry.id   AF-A0A9E4E5C9-F1
#
_cell.length_a   1.000
_cell.length_b   1.000
_cell.length_c   1.000
_cell.angle_alpha   90.00
_cell.angle_beta   90.00
_cell.angle_gamma   90.00
#
_symmetry.space_group_name_H-M   'P 1'
#
loop_
_entity.id
_entity.type
_entity.pdbx_description
1 polymer ?
#
loop_
_entity_poly.entity_id
_entity_poly.type
_entity_poly.pdbx_seq_one_letter_code
_entity_poly.pdbx_strand_id
1 'polypeptide(L)'
;MAGEKGPDPLQDAVRGTIEGYTPQVRDWMEDRPGAWGFLAGKAVVAYRQGLGRGLTDLERRRVWHLLWGTLSALKGRRRGGEGAGLLADDRLHDP
;
A
#
# COMPACT_ATOMS: atom_id res chain seq x y z
N MET A 1 -30.96 6.86 2.49
CA MET A 1 -30.18 7.10 1.26
C MET A 1 -28.71 7.07 1.64
N ALA A 2 -28.07 5.90 1.60
CA ALA A 2 -26.62 5.83 1.79
C ALA A 2 -25.98 6.58 0.63
N GLY A 3 -25.31 7.70 0.92
CA GLY A 3 -24.59 8.44 -0.10
C GLY A 3 -23.55 7.52 -0.71
N GLU A 4 -23.75 7.11 -1.95
CA GLU A 4 -22.73 6.44 -2.74
C GLU A 4 -21.56 7.43 -2.82
N LYS A 5 -20.56 7.23 -1.95
CA LYS A 5 -19.28 7.93 -2.10
C LYS A 5 -18.77 7.49 -3.46
N GLY A 6 -18.87 8.38 -4.45
CA GLY A 6 -18.16 8.24 -5.71
C GLY A 6 -16.68 7.91 -5.44
N PRO A 7 -15.99 7.30 -6.42
CA PRO A 7 -14.64 6.78 -6.22
C PRO A 7 -13.76 7.83 -5.54
N ASP A 8 -13.26 7.49 -4.35
CA ASP A 8 -12.46 8.41 -3.54
C ASP A 8 -11.11 8.62 -4.25
N PRO A 9 -10.84 9.81 -4.83
CA PRO A 9 -9.72 10.00 -5.75
C PRO A 9 -8.35 9.75 -5.10
N LEU A 10 -8.28 9.89 -3.77
CA LEU A 10 -7.10 9.55 -3.00
C LEU A 10 -6.90 8.02 -2.93
N GLN A 11 -7.96 7.26 -2.65
CA GLN A 11 -7.89 5.79 -2.67
C GLN A 11 -7.56 5.26 -4.07
N ASP A 12 -8.16 5.83 -5.11
CA ASP A 12 -7.88 5.46 -6.51
C ASP A 12 -6.42 5.73 -6.88
N ALA A 13 -5.88 6.88 -6.50
CA ALA A 13 -4.48 7.21 -6.74
C ALA A 13 -3.52 6.24 -6.04
N VAL A 14 -3.80 5.86 -4.79
CA VAL A 14 -2.98 4.89 -4.05
C VAL A 14 -3.09 3.50 -4.67
N ARG A 15 -4.30 3.02 -4.97
CA ARG A 15 -4.54 1.72 -5.60
C ARG A 15 -3.84 1.62 -6.95
N GLY A 16 -4.07 2.59 -7.83
CA GLY A 16 -3.45 2.63 -9.16
C GLY A 16 -1.92 2.74 -9.10
N THR A 17 -1.37 3.38 -8.06
CA THR A 17 0.10 3.40 -7.85
C THR A 17 0.64 2.03 -7.46
N ILE A 18 -0.04 1.31 -6.56
CA ILE A 18 0.41 -0.02 -6.13
C ILE A 18 0.32 -1.02 -7.29
N GLU A 19 -0.77 -0.97 -8.04
CA GLU A 19 -1.02 -1.87 -9.19
C GLU A 19 -0.13 -1.53 -10.39
N GLY A 20 0.13 -0.25 -10.63
CA GLY A 20 0.92 0.23 -11.77
C GLY A 20 2.45 0.14 -11.57
N TYR A 21 2.93 0.00 -10.33
CA TYR A 21 4.35 0.01 -10.00
C TYR A 21 4.75 -1.18 -9.11
N THR A 22 4.28 -2.38 -9.47
CA THR A 22 4.57 -3.62 -8.73
C THR A 22 6.07 -3.92 -8.51
N PRO A 23 7.01 -3.60 -9.43
CA PRO A 23 8.44 -3.81 -9.16
C PRO A 23 8.92 -2.97 -7.98
N GLN A 24 8.53 -1.70 -7.92
CA GLN A 24 8.91 -0.79 -6.84
C GLN A 24 8.20 -1.12 -5.54
N VAL A 25 6.99 -1.68 -5.60
CA VAL A 25 6.32 -2.24 -4.42
C VAL A 25 7.13 -3.40 -3.85
N ARG A 26 7.63 -4.30 -4.69
CA ARG A 26 8.54 -5.39 -4.26
C ARG A 26 9.83 -4.83 -3.66
N ASP A 27 10.47 -3.90 -4.34
CA ASP A 27 11.71 -3.27 -3.85
C ASP A 27 11.48 -2.61 -2.48
N TRP A 28 10.34 -1.94 -2.28
CA TRP A 28 9.95 -1.39 -0.97
C TRP A 28 9.73 -2.48 0.09
N MET A 29 9.10 -3.60 -0.28
CA MET A 29 8.93 -4.74 0.64
C MET A 29 10.27 -5.34 1.07
N GLU A 30 11.27 -5.32 0.19
CA GLU A 30 12.65 -5.75 0.43
C GLU A 30 13.54 -4.67 1.07
N ASP A 31 12.96 -3.56 1.52
CA ASP A 31 13.65 -2.44 2.17
C ASP A 31 14.75 -1.81 1.29
N ARG A 32 14.60 -1.87 -0.04
CA ARG A 32 15.51 -1.23 -0.99
C ARG A 32 15.40 0.29 -0.91
N PRO A 33 16.54 1.01 -0.91
CA PRO A 33 16.54 2.46 -0.88
C PRO A 33 15.88 3.04 -2.15
N GLY A 34 15.18 4.18 -2.00
CA GLY A 34 14.57 4.91 -3.12
C GLY A 34 13.18 4.42 -3.56
N ALA A 35 12.80 3.19 -3.24
CA ALA A 35 11.49 2.63 -3.61
C ALA A 35 10.32 3.44 -3.01
N TRP A 36 10.42 3.82 -1.73
CA TRP A 36 9.42 4.67 -1.07
C TRP A 36 9.26 6.02 -1.77
N GLY A 37 10.37 6.73 -2.03
CA GLY A 37 10.34 8.06 -2.64
C GLY A 37 9.72 8.04 -4.04
N PHE A 38 10.03 7.00 -4.83
CA PHE A 38 9.43 6.79 -6.13
C PHE A 38 7.91 6.59 -6.04
N LEU A 39 7.45 5.64 -5.21
CA LEU A 39 6.02 5.33 -5.06
C LEU A 39 5.25 6.54 -4.52
N ALA A 40 5.78 7.22 -3.50
CA ALA A 40 5.18 8.42 -2.94
C ALA A 40 5.04 9.54 -3.98
N GLY A 41 6.07 9.73 -4.82
CA GLY A 41 6.03 10.69 -5.93
C GLY A 41 4.95 10.36 -6.96
N LYS A 42 4.83 9.08 -7.35
CA LYS A 42 3.82 8.62 -8.31
C LYS A 42 2.40 8.77 -7.78
N ALA A 43 2.15 8.40 -6.51
CA ALA A 43 0.85 8.56 -5.89
C ALA A 43 0.41 10.03 -5.81
N VAL A 44 1.33 10.95 -5.49
CA VAL A 44 1.06 12.39 -5.47
C VAL A 44 0.71 12.90 -6.88
N VAL A 45 1.44 12.46 -7.91
CA VAL A 45 1.14 12.86 -9.31
C VAL A 45 -0.22 12.33 -9.75
N ALA A 46 -0.55 11.07 -9.45
CA ALA A 46 -1.83 10.47 -9.79
C ALA A 46 -2.99 11.20 -9.09
N TYR A 47 -2.84 11.50 -7.79
CA TYR A 47 -3.87 12.24 -7.06
C TYR A 47 -4.04 13.67 -7.57
N ARG A 48 -2.93 14.34 -7.92
CA ARG A 48 -2.95 15.68 -8.55
C ARG A 48 -3.71 15.67 -9.87
N GLN A 49 -3.48 14.65 -10.70
CA GLN A 49 -4.16 14.49 -11.99
C GLN A 49 -5.66 14.26 -11.80
N GLY A 50 -6.06 13.41 -10.86
CA GLY A 50 -7.48 13.17 -10.54
C GLY A 50 -8.21 14.40 -10.01
N LEU A 51 -7.51 15.31 -9.32
CA LEU A 51 -8.09 16.56 -8.82
C LEU A 51 -8.11 17.70 -9.85
N GLY A 52 -7.31 17.61 -10.92
CA GLY A 52 -7.17 18.69 -11.91
C GLY A 52 -6.56 19.99 -11.38
N ARG A 53 -6.00 20.00 -10.16
CA ARG A 53 -5.38 21.16 -9.52
C ARG A 53 -4.14 20.79 -8.72
N GLY A 54 -3.40 21.80 -8.27
CA GLY A 54 -2.29 21.61 -7.33
C GLY A 54 -2.74 21.00 -6.00
N LEU A 55 -1.83 20.24 -5.38
CA LEU A 55 -2.01 19.65 -4.05
C LEU A 55 -1.45 20.55 -2.97
N THR A 56 -2.21 20.71 -1.90
CA THR A 56 -1.71 21.28 -0.63
C THR A 56 -0.73 20.32 0.04
N ASP A 57 0.09 20.85 0.97
CA ASP A 57 0.98 20.02 1.79
C ASP A 57 0.19 18.98 2.62
N LEU A 58 -0.96 19.38 3.18
CA LEU A 58 -1.82 18.47 3.95
C LEU A 58 -2.33 17.31 3.09
N GLU A 59 -2.78 17.59 1.86
CA GLU A 59 -3.23 16.56 0.92
C GLU A 59 -2.09 15.61 0.52
N ARG A 60 -0.89 16.16 0.31
CA ARG A 60 0.30 15.36 0.04
C ARG A 60 0.63 14.40 1.18
N ARG A 61 0.58 14.88 2.43
CA ARG A 61 0.78 14.02 3.61
C ARG A 61 -0.29 12.94 3.72
N ARG A 62 -1.55 13.24 3.40
CA ARG A 62 -2.63 12.23 3.38
C ARG A 62 -2.35 11.11 2.38
N VAL A 63 -1.85 11.44 1.18
CA VAL A 63 -1.40 10.44 0.19
C VAL A 63 -0.30 9.56 0.79
N TRP A 64 0.72 10.16 1.40
CA TRP A 64 1.82 9.40 2.00
C TRP A 64 1.35 8.49 3.12
N HIS A 65 0.54 9.00 4.06
CA HIS A 65 0.01 8.19 5.16
C HIS A 65 -0.81 7.01 4.67
N LEU A 66 -1.70 7.23 3.69
CA LEU A 66 -2.52 6.15 3.13
C LEU A 66 -1.66 5.12 2.39
N LEU A 67 -0.75 5.59 1.52
CA LEU A 67 0.14 4.71 0.75
C LEU A 67 1.02 3.86 1.67
N TRP A 68 1.64 4.48 2.68
CA TRP A 68 2.46 3.78 3.66
C TRP A 68 1.65 2.73 4.42
N GLY A 69 0.45 3.08 4.90
CA GLY A 69 -0.44 2.18 5.61
C GLY A 69 -0.83 0.96 4.75
N THR A 70 -1.21 1.19 3.49
CA THR A 70 -1.58 0.11 2.57
C THR A 70 -0.38 -0.80 2.26
N LEU A 71 0.79 -0.24 1.96
CA LEU A 71 2.01 -1.02 1.73
C LEU A 71 2.42 -1.83 2.97
N SER A 72 2.33 -1.23 4.15
CA SER A 72 2.63 -1.89 5.42
C SER A 72 1.68 -3.06 5.68
N ALA A 73 0.38 -2.89 5.41
CA ALA A 73 -0.59 -3.97 5.50
C ALA A 73 -0.29 -5.09 4.51
N LEU A 74 0.12 -4.79 3.27
CA LEU A 74 0.54 -5.79 2.28
C LEU A 74 1.77 -6.57 2.75
N LYS A 75 2.81 -5.87 3.23
CA LYS A 75 4.03 -6.50 3.78
C LYS A 75 3.73 -7.35 5.02
N GLY A 76 2.83 -6.88 5.89
CA GLY A 76 2.37 -7.61 7.06
C GLY A 76 1.63 -8.90 6.70
N ARG A 77 0.73 -8.86 5.71
CA ARG A 77 0.01 -10.06 5.23
C ARG A 77 0.95 -11.10 4.63
N ARG A 78 1.98 -10.68 3.90
CA ARG A 78 3.02 -11.59 3.37
C ARG A 78 3.72 -12.33 4.51
N ARG A 79 4.21 -11.59 5.51
CA ARG A 79 4.90 -12.16 6.69
C ARG A 79 3.99 -13.04 7.55
N GLY A 80 2.72 -12.66 7.70
CA GLY A 80 1.73 -13.43 8.46
C GLY A 80 1.31 -14.75 7.78
N GLY A 81 1.37 -14.80 6.45
CA GLY A 81 1.15 -16.04 5.69
C GLY A 81 2.30 -17.05 5.81
N GLU A 82 3.51 -16.59 6.08
CA GLU A 82 4.71 -17.44 6.26
C GLU A 82 4.78 -18.09 7.67
N GLY A 83 3.93 -17.69 8.62
CA GLY A 83 3.87 -18.24 9.98
C GLY A 83 2.82 -19.34 10.21
N ALA A 84 1.90 -19.58 9.27
CA ALA A 84 0.82 -20.55 9.44
C ALA A 84 1.25 -22.02 9.16
N GLY A 85 2.46 -22.24 8.63
CA GLY A 85 3.00 -23.57 8.34
C GLY A 85 3.79 -24.22 9.48
N LEU A 86 4.18 -23.46 10.52
CA LEU A 86 5.07 -23.96 11.58
C LEU A 86 4.33 -24.51 12.82
N LEU A 87 3.00 -24.37 12.88
CA LEU A 87 2.19 -24.83 14.02
C LEU A 87 1.41 -26.13 13.72
N ALA A 88 1.61 -26.74 12.55
CA ALA A 88 0.94 -27.99 12.17
C ALA A 88 1.78 -29.26 12.43
N ASP A 89 3.05 -29.13 12.88
CA ASP A 89 3.97 -30.25 13.11
C ASP A 89 4.08 -30.68 14.58
N ASP A 90 3.23 -30.16 15.47
CA ASP A 90 3.23 -30.48 16.92
C ASP A 90 1.95 -31.22 17.33
N ARG A 91 1.58 -32.26 16.57
CA ARG A 91 0.49 -33.20 16.94
C ARG A 91 0.78 -34.67 16.62
N LEU A 92 2.06 -35.04 16.52
CA LEU A 92 2.45 -36.45 16.39
C LEU A 92 3.49 -36.86 17.44
N HIS A 93 3.20 -36.63 18.72
CA HIS A 93 3.77 -37.44 19.78
C HIS A 93 2.93 -37.33 21.06
N ASP A 94 2.17 -38.38 21.36
CA ASP A 94 2.33 -39.09 22.64
C ASP A 94 1.77 -40.53 22.49
N PRO A 95 2.41 -41.54 23.10
CA PRO A 95 2.29 -42.97 22.77
C PRO A 95 1.07 -43.71 23.36
#